data_AF-A0A9X8C5C0-F1
#
_entry.id   AF-A0A9X8C5C0-F1
#
_cell.length_a   1.000
_cell.length_b   1.000
_cell.length_c   1.000
_cell.angle_alpha   90.00
_cell.angle_beta   90.00
_cell.angle_gamma   90.00
#
_symmetry.space_group_name_H-M   'P 1'
#
loop_
_entity.id
_entity.type
_entity.pdbx_description
1 polymer ?
#
loop_
_entity_poly.entity_id
_entity_poly.type
_entity_poly.pdbx_seq_one_letter_code
_entity_poly.pdbx_strand_id
1 'polypeptide(L)'
;MKRILTERELEVAIYVAKGYTDAEISRKIYVTPRRISTIINHIKEKWHINSRVELGILVYHYGFIDAPLFSNKEIQLCKKVVQ
;
A
#
# COMPACT_ATOMS: atom_id res chain seq x y z
N MET A 1 -7.44 -18.96 10.63
CA MET A 1 -7.62 -17.93 9.57
C MET A 1 -6.31 -17.77 8.81
N LYS A 2 -6.33 -17.89 7.48
CA LYS A 2 -5.13 -17.79 6.64
C LYS A 2 -4.85 -16.31 6.33
N ARG A 3 -3.85 -15.72 6.98
CA ARG A 3 -3.40 -14.33 6.75
C ARG A 3 -2.57 -14.16 5.46
N ILE A 4 -2.36 -15.23 4.70
CA ILE A 4 -1.58 -15.17 3.46
C ILE A 4 -2.42 -14.49 2.38
N LEU A 5 -1.87 -13.44 1.79
CA LEU A 5 -2.42 -12.80 0.60
C LEU A 5 -2.21 -13.69 -0.62
N THR A 6 -3.21 -13.75 -1.50
CA THR A 6 -3.01 -14.28 -2.85
C THR A 6 -2.09 -13.36 -3.65
N GLU A 7 -1.53 -13.85 -4.75
CA GLU A 7 -0.69 -13.03 -5.64
C GLU A 7 -1.42 -11.75 -6.09
N ARG A 8 -2.71 -11.86 -6.40
CA ARG A 8 -3.54 -10.74 -6.84
C ARG A 8 -3.79 -9.72 -5.74
N GLU A 9 -4.05 -10.20 -4.52
CA GLU A 9 -4.21 -9.35 -3.35
C GLU A 9 -2.90 -8.62 -3.02
N LEU A 10 -1.77 -9.33 -3.07
CA LEU A 10 -0.45 -8.78 -2.83
C LEU A 10 -0.10 -7.70 -3.86
N GLU A 11 -0.34 -7.96 -5.15
CA GLU A 11 -0.13 -7.00 -6.22
C GLU A 11 -0.92 -5.70 -5.99
N VAL A 12 -2.21 -5.81 -5.65
CA VAL A 12 -3.06 -4.65 -5.32
C VAL A 12 -2.52 -3.93 -4.07
N ALA A 13 -2.16 -4.67 -3.02
CA ALA A 13 -1.60 -4.09 -1.80
C ALA A 13 -0.31 -3.30 -2.06
N ILE A 14 0.58 -3.80 -2.92
CA ILE A 14 1.82 -3.10 -3.32
C ILE A 14 1.49 -1.78 -4.04
N TYR A 15 0.51 -1.76 -4.95
CA TYR A 15 0.12 -0.50 -5.58
C TYR A 15 -0.55 0.47 -4.60
N VAL A 16 -1.35 -0.02 -3.66
CA VAL A 16 -1.91 0.80 -2.58
C VAL A 16 -0.79 1.45 -1.78
N ALA A 17 0.23 0.68 -1.39
CA ALA A 17 1.35 1.16 -0.60
C ALA A 17 2.22 2.18 -1.37
N LYS A 18 2.25 2.10 -2.70
CA LYS A 18 2.86 3.10 -3.59
C LYS A 18 2.01 4.37 -3.79
N GLY A 19 0.83 4.47 -3.17
CA GLY A 19 -0.03 5.65 -3.22
C GLY A 19 -0.99 5.70 -4.39
N TYR A 20 -1.13 4.64 -5.18
CA TYR A 20 -2.06 4.63 -6.31
C TYR A 20 -3.53 4.59 -5.84
N THR A 21 -4.39 5.30 -6.57
CA THR A 21 -5.86 5.27 -6.45
C THR A 21 -6.44 4.02 -7.10
N ASP A 22 -7.67 3.66 -6.75
CA ASP A 22 -8.35 2.49 -7.33
C ASP A 22 -8.47 2.57 -8.85
N ALA A 23 -8.65 3.77 -9.41
CA ALA A 23 -8.71 3.99 -10.86
C ALA A 23 -7.34 3.82 -11.54
N GLU A 24 -6.25 4.25 -10.91
CA GLU A 24 -4.89 4.03 -11.45
C GLU A 24 -4.50 2.56 -11.38
N ILE A 25 -4.80 1.92 -10.25
CA ILE A 25 -4.60 0.50 -10.05
C ILE A 25 -5.37 -0.28 -11.12
N SER A 26 -6.65 0.04 -11.33
CA SER A 26 -7.51 -0.63 -12.31
C SER A 26 -6.93 -0.61 -13.72
N ARG A 27 -6.31 0.51 -14.13
CA ARG A 27 -5.63 0.66 -15.43
C ARG A 27 -4.37 -0.20 -15.54
N LYS A 28 -3.60 -0.36 -14.46
CA LYS A 28 -2.34 -1.12 -14.47
C LYS A 28 -2.52 -2.62 -14.62
N ILE A 29 -3.62 -3.15 -14.10
CA ILE A 29 -3.89 -4.60 -14.01
C ILE A 29 -5.18 -5.00 -14.74
N TYR A 30 -5.70 -4.13 -15.60
CA TYR A 30 -6.81 -4.35 -16.52
C TYR A 30 -8.10 -4.89 -15.89
N VAL A 31 -8.57 -4.25 -14.81
CA VAL A 31 -9.86 -4.56 -14.17
C VAL A 31 -10.66 -3.28 -13.89
N THR A 32 -11.88 -3.41 -13.37
CA THR A 32 -12.70 -2.24 -13.00
C THR A 32 -12.27 -1.65 -11.65
N PRO A 33 -12.40 -0.33 -11.42
CA PRO A 33 -12.12 0.28 -10.12
C PRO A 33 -12.93 -0.35 -8.97
N ARG A 34 -14.18 -0.73 -9.23
CA ARG A 34 -15.03 -1.46 -8.26
C ARG A 34 -14.39 -2.76 -7.81
N ARG A 35 -13.78 -3.52 -8.74
CA ARG A 35 -13.07 -4.76 -8.41
C ARG A 35 -11.87 -4.51 -7.50
N ILE A 36 -11.16 -3.40 -7.70
CA ILE A 36 -10.04 -3.00 -6.82
C ILE A 36 -10.52 -2.73 -5.40
N SER A 37 -11.58 -1.94 -5.26
CA SER A 37 -12.18 -1.65 -3.95
C SER A 37 -12.61 -2.94 -3.22
N THR A 38 -13.24 -3.88 -3.93
CA THR A 38 -13.60 -5.19 -3.37
C THR A 38 -12.37 -5.97 -2.87
N ILE A 39 -11.29 -6.02 -3.66
CA ILE A 39 -10.06 -6.71 -3.26
C ILE A 39 -9.47 -6.05 -2.00
N ILE A 40 -9.41 -4.72 -1.94
CA ILE A 40 -8.90 -3.98 -0.78
C ILE A 40 -9.72 -4.28 0.48
N ASN A 41 -11.05 -4.32 0.36
CA ASN A 41 -11.91 -4.66 1.51
C ASN A 41 -11.68 -6.09 2.00
N HIS A 42 -11.53 -7.07 1.10
CA HIS A 42 -11.19 -8.43 1.49
C HIS A 42 -9.83 -8.52 2.19
N ILE A 43 -8.82 -7.78 1.72
CA ILE A 43 -7.52 -7.70 2.38
C ILE A 43 -7.67 -7.12 3.78
N LYS A 44 -8.43 -6.03 3.92
CA LYS A 44 -8.70 -5.39 5.21
C LYS A 44 -9.36 -6.33 6.21
N GLU A 45 -10.38 -7.06 5.77
CA GLU A 45 -11.07 -8.07 6.59
C GLU A 45 -10.13 -9.21 7.00
N LYS A 46 -9.33 -9.75 6.05
CA LYS A 46 -8.38 -10.84 6.29
C LYS A 46 -7.28 -10.47 7.29
N TRP A 47 -6.87 -9.21 7.31
CA TRP A 47 -5.80 -8.68 8.17
C TRP A 47 -6.28 -7.87 9.36
N HIS A 48 -7.59 -7.69 9.52
CA HIS A 48 -8.21 -6.90 10.59
C HIS A 48 -7.68 -5.46 10.67
N ILE A 49 -7.57 -4.81 9.52
CA ILE A 49 -7.15 -3.40 9.40
C ILE A 49 -8.31 -2.55 8.87
N ASN A 50 -8.32 -1.27 9.23
CA ASN A 50 -9.47 -0.38 9.05
C ASN A 50 -9.25 0.69 7.99
N SER A 51 -8.01 0.94 7.58
CA SER A 51 -7.70 2.02 6.63
C SER A 51 -6.80 1.56 5.49
N ARG A 52 -6.86 2.32 4.38
CA ARG A 52 -5.93 2.18 3.25
C ARG A 52 -4.49 2.48 3.67
N VAL A 53 -4.33 3.37 4.64
CA VAL A 53 -3.03 3.73 5.22
C VAL A 53 -2.46 2.55 6.00
N GLU A 54 -3.24 1.88 6.85
CA GLU A 54 -2.82 0.65 7.53
C GLU A 54 -2.41 -0.44 6.54
N LEU A 55 -3.09 -0.57 5.39
CA LEU A 55 -2.66 -1.49 4.33
C LEU A 55 -1.27 -1.12 3.77
N GLY A 56 -1.03 0.17 3.52
CA GLY A 56 0.30 0.64 3.10
C GLY A 56 1.39 0.33 4.13
N ILE A 57 1.11 0.59 5.42
CA ILE A 57 2.03 0.30 6.53
C ILE A 57 2.32 -1.20 6.62
N LEU A 58 1.30 -2.04 6.45
CA LEU A 58 1.45 -3.49 6.47
C LEU A 58 2.39 -3.98 5.37
N VAL A 59 2.21 -3.51 4.14
CA VAL A 59 3.05 -3.88 2.99
C VAL A 59 4.51 -3.44 3.21
N TYR A 60 4.72 -2.24 3.77
CA TYR A 60 6.04 -1.77 4.17
C TYR A 60 6.66 -2.63 5.28
N HIS A 61 5.90 -2.93 6.34
CA HIS A 61 6.36 -3.72 7.47
C HIS A 61 6.85 -5.12 7.07
N TYR A 62 6.21 -5.72 6.06
CA TYR A 62 6.62 -7.01 5.50
C TYR A 62 7.69 -6.91 4.40
N GLY A 63 8.21 -5.72 4.09
CA GLY A 63 9.33 -5.53 3.16
C GLY A 63 8.97 -5.66 1.68
N PHE A 64 7.68 -5.52 1.32
CA PHE A 64 7.24 -5.57 -0.08
C PHE A 64 7.44 -4.23 -0.82
N ILE A 65 7.64 -3.15 -0.07
CA ILE A 65 8.08 -1.85 -0.60
C ILE A 65 9.16 -1.28 0.31
N ASP A 66 10.10 -0.57 -0.30
CA ASP A 66 11.03 0.29 0.44
C ASP A 66 10.43 1.68 0.57
N ALA A 67 10.61 2.31 1.73
CA ALA A 67 10.35 3.73 1.92
C ALA A 67 11.70 4.47 1.84
N PRO A 68 12.08 5.03 0.68
CA PRO A 68 13.33 5.79 0.56
C PRO A 68 13.34 7.09 1.37
N LEU A 69 12.21 7.44 2.02
CA LEU A 69 12.07 8.62 2.89
C LEU A 69 13.09 8.65 4.05
N PHE A 70 13.67 7.50 4.42
CA PHE A 70 14.76 7.39 5.39
C PHE A 70 16.05 6.81 4.81
N SER A 71 16.18 6.75 3.48
CA SER A 71 17.49 6.51 2.87
C SER A 71 18.43 7.57 3.40
N ASN A 72 19.53 7.14 4.03
CA ASN A 72 20.56 7.97 4.67
C ASN A 72 21.32 8.86 3.66
N LYS A 73 20.60 9.57 2.79
CA LYS A 73 21.18 10.55 1.87
C LYS A 73 20.85 11.98 2.22
N GLU A 74 19.71 12.35 2.84
CA GLU A 74 19.52 13.74 3.28
C GLU A 74 18.64 13.89 4.52
N ILE A 75 19.28 13.90 5.69
CA ILE A 75 18.78 14.52 6.94
C ILE A 75 18.67 16.08 6.78
N GLN A 76 18.67 16.62 5.55
CA GLN A 76 18.49 18.05 5.31
C GLN A 76 17.05 18.53 5.42
N LEU A 77 16.04 17.65 5.25
CA LEU A 77 14.64 18.11 5.22
C LEU A 77 14.14 18.60 6.60
N CYS A 78 14.56 17.97 7.70
CA CYS A 78 14.17 18.41 9.05
C CYS A 78 14.74 19.79 9.44
N LYS A 79 15.79 20.29 8.77
CA LYS A 79 16.33 21.64 9.04
C LYS A 79 15.48 22.77 8.44
N LYS A 80 14.61 22.49 7.47
CA LYS A 80 13.75 23.49 6.82
C LYS A 80 12.38 23.68 7.48
N VAL A 81 11.94 22.76 8.33
CA VAL A 81 10.63 22.83 9.00
C VAL A 81 10.72 23.58 10.34
N VAL A 82 11.93 23.95 10.78
CA VAL A 82 12.20 24.69 12.03
C VAL A 82 12.79 26.09 11.73
N GLN A 83 12.36 26.73 10.65
CA GLN A 83 12.58 28.17 10.43
C GLN A 83 11.26 28.91 10.36
#